data_AF-A0A3P8JS76-F1
#
_entry.id   AF-A0A3P8JS76-F1
#
_cell.length_a   1.000
_cell.length_b   1.000
_cell.length_c   1.000
_cell.angle_alpha   90.00
_cell.angle_beta   90.00
_cell.angle_gamma   90.00
#
_symmetry.space_group_name_H-M   'P 1'
#
loop_
_entity.id
_entity.type
_entity.pdbx_description
1 polymer ?
#
loop_
_entity_poly.entity_id
_entity_poly.type
_entity_poly.pdbx_seq_one_letter_code
_entity_poly.pdbx_strand_id
1 'polypeptide(L)'
;MLGYAELSAPGLPELFDNIAVSFLPAVNLSGLSRGQRLNEWGENPNRGFTADASERPSQEGKCLLRHAELLKNASTHGVLCCHEDILRDRAYVYSFERDARPGLFSVALCDALGHYFPLVGRERIDGCECEDSLIFNHFDSSFESWLFSLGADVAACTETPGLQPFSERTEANCFVMGAFVSAILERNRTGAGMP
;
A
#
# COMPACT_ATOMS: atom_id res chain seq x y z
N MET A 1 -22.02 -4.35 -10.86
CA MET A 1 -21.63 -5.77 -10.97
C MET A 1 -20.41 -5.80 -11.88
N LEU A 2 -19.24 -5.48 -11.32
CA LEU A 2 -17.97 -5.49 -12.04
C LEU A 2 -17.45 -6.93 -11.98
N GLY A 3 -17.17 -7.50 -13.15
CA GLY A 3 -16.71 -8.88 -13.26
C GLY A 3 -15.27 -8.98 -12.79
N TYR A 4 -15.04 -9.69 -11.69
CA TYR A 4 -13.70 -10.14 -11.32
C TYR A 4 -13.27 -11.17 -12.37
N ALA A 5 -12.23 -10.84 -13.13
CA ALA A 5 -11.57 -11.82 -13.98
C ALA A 5 -10.93 -12.88 -13.07
N GLU A 6 -11.39 -14.12 -13.17
CA GLU A 6 -10.75 -15.27 -12.54
C GLU A 6 -9.29 -15.35 -13.02
N LEU A 7 -8.34 -15.03 -12.13
CA LEU A 7 -6.92 -15.32 -12.31
C LEU A 7 -6.71 -16.83 -12.20
N SER A 8 -7.05 -17.55 -13.28
CA SER A 8 -6.68 -18.95 -13.46
C SER A 8 -5.32 -19.03 -14.17
N ALA A 9 -4.31 -19.55 -13.49
CA ALA A 9 -2.99 -19.79 -14.10
C ALA A 9 -3.08 -20.95 -15.11
N PRO A 10 -2.53 -20.80 -16.32
CA PRO A 10 -1.09 -20.93 -16.51
C PRO A 10 -0.50 -19.86 -17.44
N GLY A 11 0.34 -18.96 -16.90
CA GLY A 11 1.01 -17.95 -17.71
C GLY A 11 1.62 -16.80 -16.90
N LEU A 12 2.56 -17.08 -16.00
CA LEU A 12 3.47 -16.03 -15.47
C LEU A 12 4.08 -15.09 -16.54
N PRO A 13 4.32 -15.50 -17.82
CA PRO A 13 4.73 -14.57 -18.86
C PRO A 13 3.73 -13.44 -19.18
N GLU A 14 2.40 -13.66 -19.16
CA GLU A 14 1.45 -12.64 -19.61
C GLU A 14 1.37 -11.41 -18.68
N LEU A 15 1.66 -11.56 -17.38
CA LEU A 15 1.64 -10.43 -16.47
C LEU A 15 2.82 -9.49 -16.72
N PHE A 16 4.04 -10.04 -16.75
CA PHE A 16 5.25 -9.24 -16.88
C PHE A 16 5.43 -8.61 -18.26
N ASP A 17 4.73 -9.13 -19.28
CA ASP A 17 4.63 -8.49 -20.59
C ASP A 17 3.83 -7.17 -20.55
N ASN A 18 2.97 -6.98 -19.54
CA ASN A 18 2.09 -5.83 -19.41
C ASN A 18 2.48 -4.86 -18.28
N ILE A 19 3.30 -5.30 -17.32
CA ILE A 19 3.71 -4.47 -16.18
C ILE A 19 5.11 -4.86 -15.66
N ALA A 20 5.94 -3.86 -15.41
CA ALA A 20 7.18 -4.02 -14.65
C ALA A 20 6.84 -3.98 -13.15
N VAL A 21 7.10 -5.07 -12.43
CA VAL A 21 6.80 -5.18 -10.99
C VAL A 21 8.10 -5.31 -10.21
N SER A 22 8.24 -4.52 -9.15
CA SER A 22 9.34 -4.60 -8.18
C SER A 22 8.81 -4.93 -6.80
N PHE A 23 9.55 -5.73 -6.02
CA PHE A 23 9.13 -6.18 -4.70
C PHE A 23 10.17 -5.80 -3.63
N LEU A 24 9.69 -5.29 -2.50
CA LEU A 24 10.42 -5.21 -1.24
C LEU A 24 9.72 -6.16 -0.24
N PRO A 25 10.01 -7.48 -0.29
CA PRO A 25 9.16 -8.48 0.37
C PRO A 25 9.20 -8.40 1.91
N ALA A 26 10.29 -7.90 2.48
CA ALA A 26 10.41 -7.66 3.91
C ALA A 26 11.43 -6.56 4.17
N VAL A 27 10.97 -5.42 4.67
CA VAL A 27 11.84 -4.30 5.05
C VAL A 27 12.43 -4.52 6.45
N ASN A 28 11.59 -4.87 7.42
CA ASN A 28 11.99 -5.09 8.82
C ASN A 28 12.19 -6.58 9.16
N LEU A 29 13.28 -7.19 8.67
CA LEU A 29 13.56 -8.60 8.93
C LEU A 29 13.77 -8.90 10.43
N SER A 30 14.41 -7.99 11.16
CA SER A 30 14.71 -8.18 12.58
C SER A 30 13.42 -8.19 13.42
N GLY A 31 12.53 -7.22 13.21
CA GLY A 31 11.20 -7.18 13.83
C GLY A 31 10.33 -8.36 13.43
N LEU A 32 10.29 -8.72 12.14
CA LEU A 32 9.54 -9.88 11.64
C LEU A 32 9.96 -11.17 12.34
N SER A 33 11.28 -11.43 12.47
CA SER A 33 11.81 -12.63 13.12
C SER A 33 11.45 -12.76 14.61
N ARG A 34 11.07 -11.63 15.24
CA ARG A 34 10.72 -11.54 16.66
C ARG A 34 9.22 -11.32 16.89
N GLY A 35 8.42 -11.20 15.83
CA GLY A 35 7.01 -10.85 15.93
C GLY A 35 6.77 -9.46 16.54
N GLN A 36 7.61 -8.48 16.19
CA GLN A 36 7.58 -7.13 16.77
C GLN A 36 7.51 -6.05 15.69
N ARG A 37 6.88 -4.91 16.03
CA ARG A 37 6.74 -3.76 15.13
C ARG A 37 8.08 -3.09 14.81
N LEU A 38 8.88 -2.85 15.84
CA LEU A 38 10.15 -2.13 15.73
C LEU A 38 11.27 -3.07 15.29
N ASN A 39 12.35 -2.52 14.72
CA ASN A 39 13.55 -3.30 14.42
C ASN A 39 14.34 -3.64 15.71
N GLU A 40 15.45 -4.37 15.60
CA GLU A 40 16.24 -4.78 16.77
C GLU A 40 16.86 -3.63 17.57
N TRP A 41 16.94 -2.43 16.99
CA TRP A 41 17.41 -1.22 17.64
C TRP A 41 16.28 -0.36 18.23
N GLY A 42 15.03 -0.82 18.15
CA GLY A 42 13.86 -0.09 18.63
C GLY A 42 13.44 1.07 17.72
N GLU A 43 13.84 1.08 16.46
CA GLU A 43 13.46 2.11 15.48
C GLU A 43 12.21 1.65 14.71
N ASN A 44 11.39 2.61 14.25
CA ASN A 44 10.24 2.35 13.38
C ASN A 44 10.66 2.46 11.89
N PRO A 45 10.64 1.38 11.11
CA PRO A 45 11.12 1.41 9.73
C PRO A 45 10.23 2.13 8.72
N ASN A 46 8.95 2.41 9.05
CA ASN A 46 8.04 3.13 8.15
C ASN A 46 7.90 4.62 8.52
N ARG A 47 8.99 5.23 8.99
CA ARG A 47 9.00 6.59 9.55
C ARG A 47 10.31 7.30 9.21
N GLY A 48 10.29 8.62 9.19
CA GLY A 48 11.45 9.46 8.87
C GLY A 48 11.77 9.61 7.37
N PHE A 49 10.83 9.33 6.46
CA PHE A 49 10.98 9.60 5.02
C PHE A 49 10.51 11.01 4.65
N THR A 50 11.11 12.02 5.28
CA THR A 50 10.76 13.42 5.06
C THR A 50 12.01 14.29 4.98
N ALA A 51 11.89 15.46 4.36
CA ALA A 51 12.95 16.48 4.39
C ALA A 51 13.08 17.16 5.76
N ASP A 52 12.04 17.02 6.59
CA ASP A 52 11.98 17.51 7.96
C ASP A 52 12.81 16.61 8.90
N ALA A 53 13.60 17.22 9.80
CA ALA A 53 14.40 16.50 10.79
C ALA A 53 13.61 16.09 12.06
N SER A 54 12.29 16.29 12.10
CA SER A 54 11.40 15.95 13.21
C SER A 54 11.39 14.48 13.53
N GLU A 55 11.62 13.63 12.52
CA GLU A 55 11.72 12.19 12.68
C GLU A 55 12.91 11.65 11.92
N ARG A 56 13.66 10.75 12.55
CA ARG A 56 14.86 10.17 11.95
C ARG A 56 14.54 8.82 11.31
N PRO A 57 15.03 8.55 10.09
CA PRO A 57 14.85 7.24 9.48
C PRO A 57 15.60 6.17 10.27
N SER A 58 15.03 4.96 10.31
CA SER A 58 15.70 3.77 10.84
C SER A 58 16.93 3.37 10.01
N GLN A 59 17.66 2.34 10.42
CA GLN A 59 18.71 1.73 9.56
C GLN A 59 18.17 1.25 8.22
N GLU A 60 17.00 0.61 8.21
CA GLU A 60 16.30 0.19 6.99
C GLU A 60 15.88 1.41 6.16
N GLY A 61 15.30 2.44 6.81
CA GLY A 61 14.90 3.68 6.14
C GLY A 61 16.09 4.39 5.49
N LYS A 62 17.24 4.48 6.17
CA LYS A 62 18.50 5.00 5.58
C LYS A 62 18.95 4.17 4.38
N CYS A 63 18.76 2.86 4.42
CA CYS A 63 19.07 1.99 3.29
C CYS A 63 18.18 2.31 2.09
N LEU A 64 16.87 2.45 2.30
CA LEU A 64 15.91 2.81 1.26
C LEU A 64 16.19 4.20 0.69
N LEU A 65 16.45 5.21 1.53
CA LEU A 65 16.80 6.57 1.11
C LEU A 65 18.06 6.63 0.24
N ARG A 66 19.07 5.77 0.49
CA ARG A 66 20.26 5.67 -0.39
C ARG A 66 19.93 5.19 -1.81
N HIS A 67 18.76 4.56 -2.01
CA HIS A 67 18.31 4.04 -3.30
C HIS A 67 17.09 4.80 -3.83
N ALA A 68 16.90 6.06 -3.42
CA ALA A 68 15.72 6.85 -3.77
C ALA A 68 15.42 6.93 -5.27
N GLU A 69 16.43 7.14 -6.11
CA GLU A 69 16.23 7.19 -7.58
C GLU A 69 15.75 5.84 -8.14
N LEU A 70 16.28 4.72 -7.64
CA LEU A 70 15.83 3.38 -8.05
C LEU A 70 14.37 3.17 -7.64
N LEU A 71 14.03 3.50 -6.40
CA LEU A 71 12.69 3.30 -5.86
C LEU A 71 11.65 4.21 -6.54
N LYS A 72 12.01 5.47 -6.79
CA LYS A 72 11.19 6.42 -7.56
C LYS A 72 10.86 5.90 -8.96
N ASN A 73 11.86 5.36 -9.66
CA ASN A 73 11.66 4.78 -10.99
C ASN A 73 10.80 3.52 -10.92
N ALA A 74 11.00 2.67 -9.90
CA ALA A 74 10.21 1.46 -9.71
C ALA A 74 8.75 1.75 -9.33
N SER A 75 8.47 2.88 -8.66
CA SER A 75 7.14 3.24 -8.16
C SER A 75 6.39 4.24 -9.05
N THR A 76 6.90 4.56 -10.24
CA THR A 76 6.37 5.68 -11.06
C THR A 76 4.86 5.58 -11.28
N HIS A 77 4.34 4.42 -11.64
CA HIS A 77 2.90 4.23 -11.88
C HIS A 77 2.10 3.93 -10.62
N GLY A 78 2.76 3.53 -9.54
CA GLY A 78 2.08 3.21 -8.29
C GLY A 78 2.98 2.52 -7.27
N VAL A 79 2.61 2.65 -6.00
CA VAL A 79 3.19 1.88 -4.88
C VAL A 79 2.08 1.33 -4.00
N LEU A 80 2.26 0.08 -3.54
CA LEU A 80 1.43 -0.56 -2.54
C LEU A 80 2.30 -0.98 -1.36
N CYS A 81 1.95 -0.53 -0.15
CA CYS A 81 2.47 -1.04 1.10
C CYS A 81 1.39 -1.89 1.78
N CYS A 82 1.74 -3.12 2.14
CA CYS A 82 0.82 -4.07 2.77
C CYS A 82 1.11 -4.13 4.27
N HIS A 83 0.24 -3.50 5.05
CA HIS A 83 0.36 -3.37 6.50
C HIS A 83 -0.77 -4.08 7.24
N GLU A 84 -0.63 -4.13 8.55
CA GLU A 84 -1.63 -4.68 9.45
C GLU A 84 -1.81 -3.77 10.67
N ASP A 85 -3.06 -3.54 11.06
CA ASP A 85 -3.39 -2.91 12.32
C ASP A 85 -3.68 -3.99 13.37
N ILE A 86 -2.68 -4.26 14.22
CA ILE A 86 -2.71 -5.36 15.20
C ILE A 86 -3.81 -5.22 16.27
N LEU A 87 -4.40 -4.03 16.41
CA LEU A 87 -5.40 -3.76 17.44
C LEU A 87 -6.84 -3.80 16.90
N ARG A 88 -7.02 -3.99 15.59
CA ARG A 88 -8.33 -3.87 14.93
C ARG A 88 -8.87 -5.20 14.43
N ASP A 89 -10.20 -5.26 14.37
CA ASP A 89 -11.00 -6.34 13.79
C ASP A 89 -11.58 -5.98 12.40
N ARG A 90 -11.37 -4.73 11.95
CA ARG A 90 -11.86 -4.18 10.67
C ARG A 90 -10.73 -3.62 9.81
N ALA A 91 -10.89 -3.74 8.49
CA ALA A 91 -9.91 -3.30 7.51
C ALA A 91 -10.17 -1.85 7.02
N TYR A 92 -9.11 -1.18 6.57
CA TYR A 92 -9.16 0.16 5.96
C TYR A 92 -7.92 0.40 5.07
N VAL A 93 -7.92 1.51 4.34
CA VAL A 93 -6.84 1.86 3.40
C VAL A 93 -6.43 3.33 3.56
N TYR A 94 -5.13 3.59 3.68
CA TYR A 94 -4.58 4.90 3.32
C TYR A 94 -4.34 4.92 1.82
N SER A 95 -4.81 5.96 1.13
CA SER A 95 -4.68 6.07 -0.32
C SER A 95 -4.31 7.48 -0.77
N PHE A 96 -3.57 7.56 -1.86
CA PHE A 96 -3.07 8.79 -2.44
C PHE A 96 -3.36 8.83 -3.94
N GLU A 97 -4.07 9.86 -4.37
CA GLU A 97 -4.37 10.13 -5.78
C GLU A 97 -4.25 11.64 -6.04
N ARG A 98 -3.93 12.03 -7.29
CA ARG A 98 -3.77 13.44 -7.70
C ARG A 98 -5.12 14.14 -7.95
N ASP A 99 -6.12 13.78 -7.17
CA ASP A 99 -7.49 14.27 -7.24
C ASP A 99 -7.98 14.76 -5.88
N ALA A 100 -9.03 15.57 -5.89
CA ALA A 100 -9.63 16.11 -4.66
C ALA A 100 -10.47 15.07 -3.89
N ARG A 101 -10.76 13.90 -4.49
CA ARG A 101 -11.59 12.83 -3.93
C ARG A 101 -11.00 11.46 -4.31
N PRO A 102 -11.26 10.41 -3.52
CA PRO A 102 -10.87 9.05 -3.89
C PRO A 102 -11.45 8.65 -5.24
N GLY A 103 -10.61 8.07 -6.10
CA GLY A 103 -10.96 7.57 -7.41
C GLY A 103 -11.19 6.06 -7.43
N LEU A 104 -11.27 5.49 -8.63
CA LEU A 104 -11.45 4.05 -8.83
C LEU A 104 -10.32 3.22 -8.23
N PHE A 105 -9.10 3.77 -8.17
CA PHE A 105 -7.95 3.11 -7.55
C PHE A 105 -8.20 2.86 -6.06
N SER A 106 -8.54 3.91 -5.30
CA SER A 106 -8.83 3.78 -3.86
C SER A 106 -10.00 2.84 -3.59
N VAL A 107 -11.09 2.98 -4.37
CA VAL A 107 -12.29 2.14 -4.22
C VAL A 107 -11.98 0.67 -4.48
N ALA A 108 -11.20 0.34 -5.52
CA ALA A 108 -10.84 -1.03 -5.83
C ALA A 108 -10.09 -1.74 -4.69
N LEU A 109 -9.23 -1.01 -3.97
CA LEU A 109 -8.48 -1.58 -2.84
C LEU A 109 -9.38 -1.79 -1.61
N CYS A 110 -10.30 -0.85 -1.33
CA CYS A 110 -11.29 -1.03 -0.27
C CYS A 110 -12.26 -2.18 -0.56
N ASP A 111 -12.77 -2.26 -1.78
CA ASP A 111 -13.62 -3.37 -2.21
C ASP A 111 -12.89 -4.70 -2.06
N ALA A 112 -11.61 -4.76 -2.46
CA ALA A 112 -10.79 -5.96 -2.32
C ALA A 112 -10.63 -6.41 -0.86
N LEU A 113 -10.37 -5.50 0.07
CA LEU A 113 -10.35 -5.83 1.51
C LEU A 113 -11.74 -6.23 2.03
N GLY A 114 -12.79 -5.58 1.53
CA GLY A 114 -14.18 -5.81 1.92
C GLY A 114 -14.71 -7.20 1.57
N HIS A 115 -14.02 -7.92 0.67
CA HIS A 115 -14.33 -9.33 0.37
C HIS A 115 -13.95 -10.27 1.53
N TYR A 116 -12.97 -9.88 2.34
CA TYR A 116 -12.43 -10.70 3.42
C TYR A 116 -12.88 -10.21 4.79
N PHE A 117 -12.90 -8.89 5.00
CA PHE A 117 -13.10 -8.32 6.33
C PHE A 117 -14.21 -7.27 6.34
N PRO A 118 -14.93 -7.13 7.47
CA PRO A 118 -15.76 -5.95 7.68
C PRO A 118 -14.87 -4.71 7.61
N LEU A 119 -15.34 -3.70 6.89
CA LEU A 119 -14.59 -2.46 6.75
C LEU A 119 -14.88 -1.48 7.90
N VAL A 120 -13.92 -0.60 8.15
CA VAL A 120 -14.06 0.54 9.06
C VAL A 120 -15.15 1.49 8.55
N GLY A 121 -16.06 1.92 9.41
CA GLY A 121 -17.05 2.95 9.08
C GLY A 121 -16.46 4.36 9.16
N ARG A 122 -17.20 5.30 9.75
CA ARG A 122 -16.66 6.63 10.07
C ARG A 122 -16.01 6.62 11.45
N GLU A 123 -14.71 6.88 11.52
CA GLU A 123 -13.99 7.04 12.78
C GLU A 123 -12.69 7.84 12.60
N ARG A 124 -11.99 8.10 13.71
CA ARG A 124 -10.66 8.71 13.69
C ARG A 124 -9.59 7.67 14.02
N ILE A 125 -8.65 7.44 13.10
CA ILE A 125 -7.53 6.50 13.23
C ILE A 125 -6.23 7.30 13.25
N ASP A 126 -5.42 7.15 14.30
CA ASP A 126 -4.15 7.86 14.46
C ASP A 126 -4.25 9.39 14.26
N GLY A 127 -5.41 9.98 14.60
CA GLY A 127 -5.67 11.40 14.43
C GLY A 127 -6.17 11.81 13.05
N CYS A 128 -6.32 10.86 12.12
CA CYS A 128 -6.85 11.06 10.77
C CYS A 128 -8.32 10.66 10.69
N GLU A 129 -9.12 11.42 9.95
CA GLU A 129 -10.50 11.02 9.66
C GLU A 129 -10.48 9.87 8.64
N CYS A 130 -11.09 8.75 9.00
CA CYS A 130 -11.38 7.63 8.13
C CYS A 130 -12.87 7.71 7.77
N GLU A 131 -13.18 7.88 6.50
CA GLU A 131 -14.53 7.93 5.96
C GLU A 131 -14.66 6.88 4.86
N ASP A 132 -15.72 6.08 4.91
CA ASP A 132 -15.94 4.95 3.98
C ASP A 132 -14.70 4.05 3.85
N SER A 133 -14.05 3.76 5.00
CA SER A 133 -12.89 2.88 5.11
C SER A 133 -11.62 3.41 4.46
N LEU A 134 -11.59 4.70 4.12
CA LEU A 134 -10.50 5.38 3.46
C LEU A 134 -9.97 6.53 4.30
N ILE A 135 -8.64 6.59 4.40
CA ILE A 135 -7.92 7.79 4.80
C ILE A 135 -7.22 8.32 3.55
N PHE A 136 -7.79 9.38 2.99
CA PHE A 136 -7.40 9.87 1.66
C PHE A 136 -6.45 11.05 1.73
N ASN A 137 -5.36 10.99 0.95
CA ASN A 137 -4.35 12.04 0.80
C ASN A 137 -3.82 12.58 2.15
N HIS A 138 -3.63 11.69 3.14
CA HIS A 138 -2.96 12.02 4.39
C HIS A 138 -1.45 11.86 4.24
N PHE A 139 -0.72 12.98 4.20
CA PHE A 139 0.73 12.99 4.07
C PHE A 139 1.40 12.98 5.45
N ASP A 140 2.26 12.00 5.65
CA ASP A 140 3.14 11.89 6.81
C ASP A 140 4.57 11.50 6.37
N SER A 141 5.38 11.04 7.32
CA SER A 141 6.76 10.60 7.13
C SER A 141 6.91 9.13 6.70
N SER A 142 5.83 8.48 6.25
CA SER A 142 5.84 7.09 5.79
C SER A 142 6.50 6.90 4.42
N PHE A 143 6.83 5.66 4.11
CA PHE A 143 7.46 5.29 2.84
C PHE A 143 6.55 5.54 1.64
N GLU A 144 5.28 5.16 1.73
CA GLU A 144 4.27 5.35 0.69
C GLU A 144 3.96 6.84 0.44
N SER A 145 3.84 7.63 1.50
CA SER A 145 3.66 9.09 1.43
C SER A 145 4.86 9.76 0.74
N TRP A 146 6.07 9.30 1.08
CA TRP A 146 7.31 9.79 0.47
C TRP A 146 7.42 9.44 -1.02
N LEU A 147 7.17 8.19 -1.42
CA LEU A 147 7.21 7.80 -2.83
C LEU A 147 6.14 8.52 -3.67
N PHE A 148 4.94 8.73 -3.11
CA PHE A 148 3.94 9.59 -3.74
C PHE A 148 4.45 11.03 -3.90
N SER A 149 5.10 11.58 -2.87
CA SER A 149 5.71 12.92 -2.93
C SER A 149 6.86 13.01 -3.95
N LEU A 150 7.56 11.91 -4.22
CA LEU A 150 8.59 11.81 -5.26
C LEU A 150 8.05 11.69 -6.70
N GLY A 151 6.74 11.53 -6.86
CA GLY A 151 6.09 11.52 -8.16
C GLY A 151 5.43 10.21 -8.56
N ALA A 152 5.23 9.25 -7.64
CA ALA A 152 4.33 8.14 -7.93
C ALA A 152 2.93 8.68 -8.28
N ASP A 153 2.33 8.07 -9.28
CA ASP A 153 1.01 8.42 -9.80
C ASP A 153 -0.11 8.21 -8.78
N VAL A 154 -0.02 7.10 -8.04
CA VAL A 154 -0.89 6.71 -6.94
C VAL A 154 -0.07 5.99 -5.86
N ALA A 155 -0.55 5.98 -4.63
CA ALA A 155 0.04 5.18 -3.56
C ALA A 155 -1.05 4.64 -2.65
N ALA A 156 -0.81 3.49 -2.03
CA ALA A 156 -1.70 2.96 -1.00
C ALA A 156 -0.92 2.25 0.11
N CYS A 157 -1.45 2.33 1.32
CA CYS A 157 -1.12 1.46 2.43
C CYS A 157 -2.40 0.76 2.89
N THR A 158 -2.50 -0.56 2.68
CA THR A 158 -3.65 -1.34 3.16
C THR A 158 -3.40 -1.83 4.56
N GLU A 159 -4.43 -1.78 5.41
CA GLU A 159 -4.34 -2.18 6.82
C GLU A 159 -5.28 -3.36 7.06
N THR A 160 -4.75 -4.59 6.99
CA THR A 160 -5.53 -5.78 7.37
C THR A 160 -5.69 -5.86 8.89
N PRO A 161 -6.85 -6.30 9.40
CA PRO A 161 -7.14 -6.29 10.84
C PRO A 161 -6.44 -7.43 11.57
N GLY A 162 -5.42 -7.13 12.38
CA GLY A 162 -4.58 -8.15 13.03
C GLY A 162 -5.28 -9.03 14.07
N LEU A 163 -6.52 -8.70 14.46
CA LEU A 163 -7.37 -9.57 15.29
C LEU A 163 -8.06 -10.70 14.50
N GLN A 164 -7.94 -10.70 13.16
CA GLN A 164 -8.49 -11.77 12.30
C GLN A 164 -7.48 -12.91 12.07
N PRO A 165 -7.94 -14.11 11.65
CA PRO A 165 -7.08 -15.25 11.38
C PRO A 165 -5.93 -14.93 10.41
N PHE A 166 -4.71 -15.37 10.75
CA PHE A 166 -3.51 -15.08 9.93
C PHE A 166 -3.63 -15.59 8.49
N SER A 167 -4.26 -16.75 8.27
CA SER A 167 -4.49 -17.29 6.92
C SER A 167 -5.38 -16.39 6.08
N GLU A 168 -6.51 -15.90 6.63
CA GLU A 168 -7.37 -14.94 5.94
C GLU A 168 -6.63 -13.63 5.64
N ARG A 169 -5.82 -13.13 6.59
CA ARG A 169 -5.02 -11.91 6.37
C ARG A 169 -3.99 -12.10 5.25
N THR A 170 -3.40 -13.29 5.17
CA THR A 170 -2.46 -13.64 4.09
C THR A 170 -3.18 -13.69 2.73
N GLU A 171 -4.32 -14.36 2.66
CA GLU A 171 -5.13 -14.44 1.45
C GLU A 171 -5.63 -13.06 0.99
N ALA A 172 -6.10 -12.23 1.92
CA ALA A 172 -6.54 -10.87 1.64
C ALA A 172 -5.41 -10.01 1.09
N ASN A 173 -4.21 -10.06 1.67
CA ASN A 173 -3.05 -9.34 1.15
C ASN A 173 -2.69 -9.80 -0.28
N CYS A 174 -2.70 -11.10 -0.56
CA CYS A 174 -2.50 -11.62 -1.91
C CYS A 174 -3.55 -11.10 -2.90
N PHE A 175 -4.83 -11.09 -2.48
CA PHE A 175 -5.94 -10.60 -3.31
C PHE A 175 -5.82 -9.10 -3.60
N VAL A 176 -5.49 -8.30 -2.58
CA VAL A 176 -5.26 -6.86 -2.71
C VAL A 176 -4.09 -6.54 -3.64
N MET A 177 -3.00 -7.31 -3.60
CA MET A 177 -1.89 -7.14 -4.56
C MET A 177 -2.36 -7.33 -6.01
N GLY A 178 -3.24 -8.31 -6.26
CA GLY A 178 -3.87 -8.51 -7.57
C GLY A 178 -4.81 -7.37 -7.98
N ALA A 179 -5.61 -6.85 -7.04
CA ALA A 179 -6.47 -5.69 -7.25
C ALA A 179 -5.66 -4.43 -7.58
N PHE A 180 -4.55 -4.19 -6.86
CA PHE A 180 -3.62 -3.11 -7.14
C PHE A 180 -3.07 -3.18 -8.57
N VAL A 181 -2.50 -4.32 -8.96
CA VAL A 181 -1.98 -4.52 -10.32
C VAL A 181 -3.05 -4.28 -11.38
N SER A 182 -4.26 -4.81 -11.15
CA SER A 182 -5.40 -4.62 -12.07
C SER A 182 -5.80 -3.15 -12.20
N ALA A 183 -5.86 -2.42 -11.08
CA ALA A 183 -6.18 -1.00 -11.06
C ALA A 183 -5.11 -0.15 -11.77
N ILE A 184 -3.82 -0.47 -11.62
CA ILE A 184 -2.74 0.19 -12.35
C ILE A 184 -2.88 -0.04 -13.87
N LEU A 185 -3.13 -1.29 -14.29
CA LEU A 185 -3.31 -1.63 -15.70
C LEU A 185 -4.52 -0.92 -16.32
N GLU A 186 -5.64 -0.85 -15.60
CA GLU A 186 -6.85 -0.16 -16.05
C GLU A 186 -6.64 1.36 -16.17
N ARG A 187 -5.97 1.96 -15.19
CA ARG A 187 -5.60 3.39 -15.23
C ARG A 187 -4.69 3.71 -16.42
N ASN A 188 -3.71 2.86 -16.70
CA ASN A 188 -2.79 3.09 -17.82
C ASN A 188 -3.48 2.93 -19.19
N ARG A 189 -4.47 2.03 -19.31
CA ARG A 189 -5.29 1.90 -20.54
C ARG A 189 -6.16 3.12 -20.79
N THR A 190 -6.73 3.70 -19.73
CA THR A 190 -7.60 4.89 -19.84
C THR A 190 -6.79 6.18 -20.03
N GLY A 191 -5.59 6.28 -19.46
CA GLY A 191 -4.67 7.41 -19.62
C GLY A 191 -3.97 7.48 -20.99
N ALA A 192 -3.81 6.36 -21.70
CA ALA A 192 -3.20 6.32 -23.04
C ALA A 192 -4.11 6.89 -24.17
N GLY A 193 -5.30 7.39 -23.83
CA GLY A 193 -6.30 7.88 -24.79
C GLY A 193 -6.40 9.41 -24.97
N MET A 194 -5.53 10.20 -24.35
CA MET A 194 -5.54 11.67 -24.49
C MET A 194 -4.30 12.13 -25.28
N PRO A 195 -4.43 12.49 -26.57
CA PRO A 195 -3.37 13.15 -27.34
C PRO A 195 -3.08 14.58 -26.87
#